data_AF-A0A9X1UXQ4-F1
#
_entry.id   AF-A0A9X1UXQ4-F1
#
_cell.length_a   1.000
_cell.length_b   1.000
_cell.length_c   1.000
_cell.angle_alpha   90.00
_cell.angle_beta   90.00
_cell.angle_gamma   90.00
#
_symmetry.space_group_name_H-M   'P 1'
#
loop_
_entity.id
_entity.type
_entity.pdbx_description
1 polymer ?
#
loop_
_entity_poly.entity_id
_entity_poly.type
_entity_poly.pdbx_seq_one_letter_code
_entity_poly.pdbx_strand_id
1 'polypeptide(L)'
;MKTRKKLIDLNFRGLLSLCLLVVFGVACEKETNDLNLNVKDASVKKTLNAGPYEFQGAVAFDISATPDGSIMVGLNTENGRSIQLIKNGEIRTIHEVETNTNIQGIEAIGTGNAFFTTGGSNLAEDGELYRISNGKVRMVADLGEFEKDNDPDAFEGLQWKNQLCEEEGIFSAGPQNNPFKVTTLDGGTALIGDAAGNTILQATTTGHIDWKAILTPPLNVNGEFIVLFEHDGLTCYVQPVATSVAVGPDGYVYVGELTGAVPETDLTPDGLPKELSRVWRFPADATNLVCSQVEGSEDCYLFLDGLTSVIDLEFGPDGLLYVVEFDENSWAGLANPMGGTVSAYNLDGELIKKAEGLMLPSAITFDKKGNLWLLENNIIVPRVRILDPGEFTFVGS
;
A
#
# COMPACT_ATOMS: atom_id res chain seq x y z
N MET A 1 -14.42 75.06 8.20
CA MET A 1 -14.24 73.76 7.53
C MET A 1 -15.40 72.86 7.96
N LYS A 2 -16.56 72.75 7.28
CA LYS A 2 -16.84 72.26 5.90
C LYS A 2 -16.07 70.97 5.63
N THR A 3 -16.63 69.78 5.35
CA THR A 3 -17.98 69.31 4.91
C THR A 3 -17.93 67.76 5.03
N ARG A 4 -18.82 67.00 5.70
CA ARG A 4 -20.21 66.54 5.41
C ARG A 4 -20.42 65.67 4.15
N LYS A 5 -21.11 64.53 4.37
CA LYS A 5 -22.02 63.74 3.47
C LYS A 5 -21.35 62.69 2.54
N LYS A 6 -21.95 61.54 2.21
CA LYS A 6 -23.30 60.97 2.41
C LYS A 6 -23.32 59.46 2.07
N LEU A 7 -24.24 58.74 2.72
CA LEU A 7 -24.86 57.48 2.24
C LEU A 7 -25.35 57.59 0.79
N ILE A 8 -25.30 56.47 0.05
CA ILE A 8 -26.32 56.12 -0.94
C ILE A 8 -26.76 54.68 -0.70
N ASP A 9 -27.98 54.61 -0.17
CA ASP A 9 -28.93 53.51 -0.23
C ASP A 9 -29.53 53.50 -1.65
N LEU A 10 -29.69 52.34 -2.29
CA LEU A 10 -30.63 52.21 -3.41
C LEU A 10 -31.31 50.84 -3.35
N ASN A 11 -32.53 50.88 -2.85
CA ASN A 11 -33.52 49.82 -2.81
C ASN A 11 -34.40 49.98 -4.07
N PHE A 12 -34.61 48.94 -4.89
CA PHE A 12 -35.81 48.88 -5.72
C PHE A 12 -36.30 47.44 -5.97
N ARG A 13 -37.55 47.26 -5.55
CA ARG A 13 -38.43 46.10 -5.59
C ARG A 13 -38.85 45.69 -7.02
N GLY A 14 -39.23 44.43 -7.17
CA GLY A 14 -40.23 43.95 -8.14
C GLY A 14 -40.31 42.41 -8.17
N LEU A 15 -41.23 41.77 -7.43
CA LEU A 15 -42.55 41.25 -7.89
C LEU A 15 -42.40 40.21 -9.02
N LEU A 16 -42.66 38.91 -8.83
CA LEU A 16 -43.97 38.23 -8.83
C LEU A 16 -43.72 36.76 -8.39
N SER A 17 -44.42 36.18 -7.41
CA SER A 17 -45.66 35.38 -7.57
C SER A 17 -45.55 34.32 -8.68
N LEU A 18 -45.84 33.03 -8.51
CA LEU A 18 -47.06 32.45 -7.93
C LEU A 18 -46.93 30.89 -8.01
N CYS A 19 -47.44 30.17 -7.00
CA CYS A 19 -48.14 28.85 -6.98
C CYS A 19 -47.71 27.69 -7.91
N LEU A 20 -47.83 26.39 -7.62
CA LEU A 20 -48.86 25.56 -6.97
C LEU A 20 -48.24 24.12 -6.93
N LEU A 21 -48.05 23.41 -5.81
CA LEU A 21 -48.95 22.43 -5.17
C LEU A 21 -49.50 21.27 -6.05
N VAL A 22 -49.36 20.03 -5.52
CA VAL A 22 -50.16 18.77 -5.72
C VAL A 22 -49.68 17.80 -6.83
N VAL A 23 -49.67 16.44 -6.76
CA VAL A 23 -49.78 15.30 -5.80
C VAL A 23 -49.40 14.03 -6.61
N PHE A 24 -48.97 12.99 -5.91
CA PHE A 24 -48.81 11.55 -6.25
C PHE A 24 -49.43 10.95 -7.52
N GLY A 25 -48.73 9.94 -8.07
CA GLY A 25 -49.34 8.86 -8.86
C GLY A 25 -48.32 7.80 -9.30
N VAL A 26 -48.29 6.67 -8.61
CA VAL A 26 -47.69 5.42 -9.10
C VAL A 26 -48.67 4.80 -10.10
N ALA A 27 -48.21 4.44 -11.29
CA ALA A 27 -48.90 3.50 -12.17
C ALA A 27 -47.87 2.72 -12.98
N CYS A 28 -47.83 1.42 -12.70
CA CYS A 28 -47.19 0.39 -13.49
C CYS A 28 -48.12 0.05 -14.66
N GLU A 29 -47.63 -0.02 -15.90
CA GLU A 29 -48.25 -0.90 -16.89
C GLU A 29 -47.26 -1.31 -18.00
N LYS A 30 -47.55 -2.51 -18.51
CA LYS A 30 -46.68 -3.49 -19.17
C LYS A 30 -46.13 -3.10 -20.54
N GLU A 31 -45.05 -3.82 -20.85
CA GLU A 31 -44.40 -4.01 -22.14
C GLU A 31 -45.35 -4.23 -23.33
N THR A 32 -44.95 -3.66 -24.46
CA THR A 32 -45.25 -4.20 -25.80
C THR A 32 -43.94 -4.30 -26.58
N ASN A 33 -43.67 -5.52 -27.05
CA ASN A 33 -42.58 -5.87 -27.96
C ASN A 33 -42.71 -5.19 -29.34
N ASP A 34 -41.57 -5.16 -30.00
CA ASP A 34 -41.35 -4.97 -31.43
C ASP A 34 -41.36 -3.54 -31.98
N LEU A 35 -40.20 -2.89 -31.83
CA LEU A 35 -39.67 -2.04 -32.90
C LEU A 35 -38.23 -2.44 -33.21
N ASN A 36 -38.09 -3.16 -34.32
CA ASN A 36 -36.87 -3.35 -35.07
C ASN A 36 -36.34 -1.98 -35.51
N LEU A 37 -35.50 -1.37 -34.68
CA LEU A 37 -34.76 -0.16 -35.02
C LEU A 37 -33.29 -0.55 -35.19
N ASN A 38 -32.96 -0.76 -36.46
CA ASN A 38 -31.61 -0.74 -36.97
C ASN A 38 -31.05 0.66 -36.74
N VAL A 39 -30.51 0.88 -35.54
CA VAL A 39 -29.81 2.10 -35.18
C VAL A 39 -28.36 1.69 -34.96
N LYS A 40 -27.57 1.93 -36.01
CA LYS A 40 -26.15 2.24 -35.87
C LYS A 40 -26.05 3.54 -35.07
N ASP A 41 -26.29 3.47 -33.77
CA ASP A 41 -25.91 4.54 -32.88
C ASP A 41 -24.43 4.36 -32.59
N ALA A 42 -23.67 5.22 -33.24
CA ALA A 42 -22.37 5.64 -32.81
C ALA A 42 -22.46 6.19 -31.37
N SER A 43 -22.57 5.29 -30.40
CA SER A 43 -21.89 5.54 -29.14
C SER A 43 -20.41 5.40 -29.46
N VAL A 44 -19.79 6.54 -29.83
CA VAL A 44 -18.42 6.75 -29.45
C VAL A 44 -18.45 6.61 -27.93
N LYS A 45 -18.24 5.39 -27.41
CA LYS A 45 -17.71 5.21 -26.07
C LYS A 45 -16.52 6.14 -26.10
N LYS A 46 -16.63 7.29 -25.42
CA LYS A 46 -15.49 8.12 -25.13
C LYS A 46 -14.64 7.20 -24.28
N THR A 47 -13.74 6.47 -24.92
CA THR A 47 -12.82 5.55 -24.29
C THR A 47 -12.13 6.45 -23.29
N LEU A 48 -12.47 6.29 -22.01
CA LEU A 48 -11.71 6.92 -20.95
C LEU A 48 -10.28 6.46 -21.27
N ASN A 49 -9.38 7.40 -21.53
CA ASN A 49 -8.00 7.03 -21.76
C ASN A 49 -7.54 6.34 -20.47
N ALA A 50 -7.44 5.02 -20.48
CA ALA A 50 -7.25 4.20 -19.27
C ALA A 50 -5.76 3.98 -18.97
N GLY A 51 -4.91 4.78 -19.59
CA GLY A 51 -3.47 4.62 -19.54
C GLY A 51 -2.94 3.74 -20.68
N PRO A 52 -1.67 3.31 -20.59
CA PRO A 52 -0.79 3.50 -19.44
C PRO A 52 -0.42 4.97 -19.19
N TYR A 53 -0.18 5.30 -17.93
CA TYR A 53 0.33 6.60 -17.49
C TYR A 53 1.78 6.42 -17.04
N GLU A 54 2.69 7.16 -17.66
CA GLU A 54 4.13 7.04 -17.40
C GLU A 54 4.67 8.28 -16.69
N PHE A 55 5.59 8.06 -15.75
CA PHE A 55 6.19 9.11 -14.93
C PHE A 55 7.70 9.19 -15.19
N GLN A 56 8.08 9.86 -16.28
CA GLN A 56 9.47 9.98 -16.71
C GLN A 56 10.33 10.74 -15.68
N GLY A 57 11.51 10.19 -15.36
CA GLY A 57 12.47 10.82 -14.43
C GLY A 57 12.03 10.79 -12.97
N ALA A 58 11.10 9.90 -12.62
CA ALA A 58 10.63 9.70 -11.26
C ALA A 58 10.71 8.21 -10.86
N VAL A 59 10.65 7.97 -9.56
CA VAL A 59 10.44 6.66 -8.93
C VAL A 59 9.10 6.72 -8.22
N ALA A 60 8.33 5.64 -8.26
CA ALA A 60 7.05 5.51 -7.55
C ALA A 60 7.01 4.15 -6.89
N PHE A 61 6.68 4.09 -5.60
CA PHE A 61 6.60 2.81 -4.89
C PHE A 61 5.17 2.36 -4.63
N ASP A 62 4.22 3.29 -4.57
CA ASP A 62 2.84 2.98 -4.20
C ASP A 62 1.79 3.84 -4.92
N ILE A 63 0.59 3.28 -5.04
CA ILE A 63 -0.62 3.92 -5.59
C ILE A 63 -1.83 3.62 -4.72
N SER A 64 -2.79 4.55 -4.67
CA SER A 64 -4.05 4.30 -3.97
C SER A 64 -5.24 4.95 -4.67
N ALA A 65 -6.33 4.21 -4.78
CA ALA A 65 -7.56 4.67 -5.40
C ALA A 65 -8.34 5.57 -4.44
N THR A 66 -8.76 6.73 -4.94
CA THR A 66 -9.63 7.63 -4.19
C THR A 66 -11.10 7.24 -4.35
N PRO A 67 -11.99 7.65 -3.42
CA PRO A 67 -13.43 7.34 -3.50
C PRO A 67 -14.18 7.90 -4.72
N ASP A 68 -13.56 8.77 -5.53
CA ASP A 68 -14.14 9.27 -6.78
C ASP A 68 -13.66 8.47 -8.02
N GLY A 69 -12.79 7.46 -7.82
CA GLY A 69 -12.22 6.62 -8.86
C GLY A 69 -10.94 7.16 -9.50
N SER A 70 -10.38 8.27 -9.01
CA SER A 70 -9.04 8.75 -9.40
C SER A 70 -7.95 7.94 -8.68
N ILE A 71 -6.75 7.84 -9.26
CA ILE A 71 -5.61 7.13 -8.65
C ILE A 71 -4.57 8.15 -8.18
N MET A 72 -4.21 8.09 -6.90
CA MET A 72 -3.08 8.82 -6.34
C MET A 72 -1.78 8.05 -6.56
N VAL A 73 -0.69 8.77 -6.83
CA VAL A 73 0.65 8.22 -7.05
C VAL A 73 1.63 9.04 -6.24
N GLY A 74 2.40 8.39 -5.36
CA GLY A 74 3.54 9.00 -4.66
C GLY A 74 4.77 8.98 -5.55
N LEU A 75 5.31 10.15 -5.91
CA LEU A 75 6.45 10.27 -6.80
C LEU A 75 7.66 10.87 -6.10
N ASN A 76 8.80 10.29 -6.40
CA ASN A 76 10.11 10.68 -5.92
C ASN A 76 10.99 11.05 -7.11
N THR A 77 11.56 12.24 -7.10
CA THR A 77 12.51 12.70 -8.12
C THR A 77 13.78 13.19 -7.43
N GLU A 78 14.85 13.39 -8.18
CA GLU A 78 16.08 14.00 -7.65
C GLU A 78 15.84 15.36 -6.99
N ASN A 79 14.85 16.12 -7.48
CA ASN A 79 14.60 17.50 -7.07
C ASN A 79 13.46 17.66 -6.06
N GLY A 80 12.83 16.57 -5.62
CA GLY A 80 11.74 16.63 -4.67
C GLY A 80 10.73 15.50 -4.79
N ARG A 81 9.74 15.54 -3.90
CA ARG A 81 8.67 14.56 -3.82
C ARG A 81 7.34 15.24 -4.12
N SER A 82 6.44 14.52 -4.77
CA SER A 82 5.11 15.02 -5.09
C SER A 82 4.07 13.91 -5.02
N ILE A 83 2.83 14.29 -4.77
CA ILE A 83 1.69 13.40 -4.92
C ILE A 83 0.91 13.87 -6.13
N GLN A 84 0.78 12.96 -7.10
CA GLN A 84 0.06 13.20 -8.35
C GLN A 84 -1.26 12.41 -8.36
N LEU A 85 -2.19 12.88 -9.17
CA LEU A 85 -3.52 12.30 -9.33
C LEU A 85 -3.78 12.03 -10.81
N ILE A 86 -4.06 10.77 -11.13
CA ILE A 86 -4.59 10.34 -12.41
C ILE A 86 -6.12 10.47 -12.35
N LYS A 87 -6.68 11.37 -13.15
CA LYS A 87 -8.12 11.62 -13.19
C LYS A 87 -8.57 11.94 -14.61
N ASN A 88 -9.59 11.23 -15.09
CA ASN A 88 -10.21 11.47 -16.41
C ASN A 88 -9.24 11.47 -17.61
N GLY A 89 -8.18 10.66 -17.58
CA GLY A 89 -7.19 10.66 -18.67
C GLY A 89 -6.02 11.63 -18.48
N GLU A 90 -6.01 12.40 -17.38
CA GLU A 90 -5.03 13.45 -17.14
C GLU A 90 -4.28 13.20 -15.83
N ILE A 91 -2.99 13.55 -15.83
CA ILE A 91 -2.13 13.55 -14.65
C ILE A 91 -2.01 14.98 -14.14
N ARG A 92 -2.17 15.19 -12.84
CA ARG A 92 -1.92 16.49 -12.20
C ARG A 92 -1.23 16.32 -10.86
N THR A 93 -0.28 17.19 -10.56
CA THR A 93 0.25 17.31 -9.20
C THR A 93 -0.83 17.91 -8.30
N ILE A 94 -1.09 17.26 -7.16
CA ILE A 94 -2.01 17.77 -6.14
C ILE A 94 -1.26 18.34 -4.93
N HIS A 95 -0.09 17.79 -4.61
CA HIS A 95 0.77 18.27 -3.53
C HIS A 95 2.24 18.15 -3.91
N GLU A 96 3.00 19.20 -3.64
CA GLU A 96 4.45 19.10 -3.46
C GLU A 96 4.70 18.73 -1.99
N VAL A 97 5.70 17.87 -1.77
CA VAL A 97 6.00 17.28 -0.46
C VAL A 97 7.46 17.57 -0.12
N GLU A 98 7.66 18.23 1.02
CA GLU A 98 8.98 18.51 1.58
C GLU A 98 9.26 17.48 2.68
N THR A 99 9.98 16.43 2.32
CA THR A 99 10.44 15.34 3.21
C THR A 99 11.92 15.09 2.98
N ASN A 100 12.62 14.56 3.98
CA ASN A 100 14.04 14.21 3.88
C ASN A 100 14.23 13.01 2.94
N THR A 101 13.35 12.03 3.07
CA THR A 101 13.39 10.74 2.38
C THR A 101 12.21 10.58 1.43
N ASN A 102 12.23 9.47 0.69
CA ASN A 102 11.26 9.19 -0.36
C ASN A 102 9.91 8.77 0.22
N ILE A 103 8.83 9.16 -0.46
CA ILE A 103 7.49 8.59 -0.25
C ILE A 103 7.55 7.12 -0.61
N GLN A 104 7.25 6.24 0.35
CA GLN A 104 7.20 4.79 0.16
C GLN A 104 5.76 4.34 -0.06
N GLY A 105 4.90 4.45 0.96
CA GLY A 105 3.48 4.06 0.88
C GLY A 105 2.54 5.25 0.77
N ILE A 106 1.37 5.07 0.18
CA ILE A 106 0.28 6.07 0.13
C ILE A 106 -1.09 5.41 0.26
N GLU A 107 -1.94 5.93 1.13
CA GLU A 107 -3.32 5.45 1.28
C GLU A 107 -4.33 6.60 1.29
N ALA A 108 -5.28 6.54 0.35
CA ALA A 108 -6.29 7.58 0.16
C ALA A 108 -7.47 7.43 1.14
N ILE A 109 -7.55 8.34 2.12
CA ILE A 109 -8.68 8.42 3.07
C ILE A 109 -9.82 9.33 2.58
N GLY A 110 -9.77 9.76 1.32
CA GLY A 110 -10.77 10.62 0.71
C GLY A 110 -10.25 11.32 -0.54
N THR A 111 -11.13 12.06 -1.23
CA THR A 111 -10.71 12.84 -2.39
C THR A 111 -9.78 13.97 -1.97
N GLY A 112 -8.48 13.85 -2.28
CA GLY A 112 -7.45 14.82 -1.91
C GLY A 112 -7.01 14.75 -0.44
N ASN A 113 -7.34 13.66 0.27
CA ASN A 113 -6.82 13.39 1.61
C ASN A 113 -6.16 12.01 1.59
N ALA A 114 -5.00 11.88 2.23
CA ALA A 114 -4.25 10.64 2.26
C ALA A 114 -3.40 10.56 3.52
N PHE A 115 -3.02 9.36 3.91
CA PHE A 115 -1.78 9.12 4.63
C PHE A 115 -0.68 8.75 3.64
N PHE A 116 0.56 9.07 3.95
CA PHE A 116 1.71 8.53 3.23
C PHE A 116 2.89 8.37 4.18
N THR A 117 3.73 7.38 3.92
CA THR A 117 4.95 7.13 4.69
C THR A 117 6.18 7.55 3.93
N THR A 118 7.24 7.85 4.68
CA THR A 118 8.59 8.09 4.17
C THR A 118 9.55 7.03 4.69
N GLY A 119 10.59 6.71 3.92
CA GLY A 119 11.61 5.72 4.34
C GLY A 119 12.60 6.30 5.37
N GLY A 120 13.31 5.47 6.12
CA GLY A 120 14.22 5.95 7.19
C GLY A 120 15.35 4.99 7.54
N SER A 121 15.81 4.19 6.56
CA SER A 121 16.43 2.88 6.81
C SER A 121 17.53 2.88 7.87
N ASN A 122 18.62 3.65 7.66
CA ASN A 122 19.79 3.58 8.54
C ASN A 122 19.58 4.34 9.86
N LEU A 123 19.79 3.66 10.99
CA LEU A 123 19.70 4.23 12.35
C LEU A 123 18.34 4.85 12.68
N ALA A 124 17.30 4.52 11.92
CA ALA A 124 15.95 5.05 12.06
C ALA A 124 15.89 6.59 12.06
N GLU A 125 16.61 7.25 11.14
CA GLU A 125 16.76 8.71 11.16
C GLU A 125 15.54 9.50 10.70
N ASP A 126 14.85 9.07 9.63
CA ASP A 126 13.92 9.92 8.88
C ASP A 126 12.67 9.18 8.33
N GLY A 127 12.23 8.08 8.96
CA GLY A 127 11.02 7.37 8.53
C GLY A 127 9.79 7.87 9.29
N GLU A 128 8.84 8.49 8.59
CA GLU A 128 7.71 9.17 9.24
C GLU A 128 6.36 8.87 8.58
N LEU A 129 5.28 9.21 9.28
CA LEU A 129 3.92 9.21 8.74
C LEU A 129 3.44 10.65 8.56
N TYR A 130 2.96 10.94 7.36
CA TYR A 130 2.34 12.21 7.01
C TYR A 130 0.86 12.04 6.71
N ARG A 131 0.12 13.13 6.91
CA ARG A 131 -1.27 13.25 6.47
C ARG A 131 -1.45 14.45 5.57
N ILE A 132 -2.14 14.22 4.47
CA ILE A 132 -2.73 15.27 3.65
C ILE A 132 -4.16 15.51 4.11
N SER A 133 -4.46 16.73 4.52
CA SER A 133 -5.84 17.13 4.77
C SER A 133 -6.07 18.61 4.48
N ASN A 134 -7.21 18.92 3.85
CA ASN A 134 -7.58 20.30 3.50
C ASN A 134 -6.48 21.04 2.72
N GLY A 135 -5.82 20.30 1.82
CA GLY A 135 -4.74 20.81 0.98
C GLY A 135 -3.40 21.04 1.68
N LYS A 136 -3.24 20.59 2.93
CA LYS A 136 -2.01 20.74 3.72
C LYS A 136 -1.38 19.38 3.98
N VAL A 137 -0.06 19.32 3.88
CA VAL A 137 0.78 18.19 4.29
C VAL A 137 1.26 18.45 5.72
N ARG A 138 1.17 17.45 6.60
CA ARG A 138 1.65 17.54 7.98
C ARG A 138 2.19 16.19 8.43
N MET A 139 3.38 16.16 9.02
CA MET A 139 3.87 15.00 9.77
C MET A 139 2.95 14.76 10.97
N VAL A 140 2.41 13.56 11.08
CA VAL A 140 1.48 13.20 12.15
C VAL A 140 2.09 12.26 13.18
N ALA A 141 3.13 11.50 12.81
CA ALA A 141 3.86 10.62 13.70
C ALA A 141 5.31 10.45 13.19
N ASP A 142 6.26 10.48 14.12
CA ASP A 142 7.68 10.24 13.88
C ASP A 142 7.98 8.77 14.20
N LEU A 143 8.03 7.93 13.15
CA LEU A 143 8.18 6.49 13.31
C LEU A 143 9.65 6.13 13.57
N GLY A 144 10.60 6.93 13.09
CA GLY A 144 12.02 6.77 13.34
C GLY A 144 12.39 7.06 14.79
N GLU A 145 11.85 8.15 15.37
CA GLU A 145 11.99 8.43 16.81
C GLU A 145 11.40 7.29 17.66
N PHE A 146 10.22 6.78 17.28
CA PHE A 146 9.63 5.62 17.95
C PHE A 146 10.55 4.39 17.88
N GLU A 147 11.08 4.06 16.72
CA GLU A 147 11.96 2.89 16.56
C GLU A 147 13.25 3.06 17.37
N LYS A 148 13.85 4.25 17.40
CA LYS A 148 15.03 4.53 18.23
C LYS A 148 14.79 4.30 19.71
N ASP A 149 13.62 4.71 20.19
CA ASP A 149 13.28 4.68 21.60
C ASP A 149 12.80 3.28 22.06
N ASN A 150 12.26 2.47 21.15
CA ASN A 150 11.54 1.23 21.51
C ASN A 150 12.08 -0.04 20.84
N ASP A 151 12.56 0.03 19.58
CA ASP A 151 13.07 -1.08 18.76
C ASP A 151 12.40 -2.45 19.04
N PRO A 152 11.09 -2.58 18.74
CA PRO A 152 10.28 -3.66 19.30
C PRO A 152 10.74 -5.06 18.89
N ASP A 153 11.28 -5.24 17.69
CA ASP A 153 11.75 -6.56 17.22
C ASP A 153 13.03 -7.04 17.94
N ALA A 154 13.76 -6.14 18.61
CA ALA A 154 14.90 -6.45 19.46
C ALA A 154 14.52 -6.57 20.95
N PHE A 155 13.60 -5.74 21.46
CA PHE A 155 13.34 -5.66 22.91
C PHE A 155 12.00 -6.23 23.38
N GLU A 156 11.06 -6.49 22.47
CA GLU A 156 9.75 -7.07 22.77
C GLU A 156 9.58 -8.47 22.14
N GLY A 157 8.49 -9.15 22.49
CA GLY A 157 8.18 -10.48 21.94
C GLY A 157 9.26 -11.52 22.24
N LEU A 158 9.73 -12.22 21.20
CA LEU A 158 10.78 -13.24 21.31
C LEU A 158 12.21 -12.66 21.38
N GLN A 159 12.38 -11.35 21.16
CA GLN A 159 13.69 -10.68 21.18
C GLN A 159 14.71 -11.41 20.27
N TRP A 160 14.24 -11.79 19.07
CA TRP A 160 15.02 -12.62 18.15
C TRP A 160 16.11 -11.82 17.43
N LYS A 161 15.97 -10.49 17.36
CA LYS A 161 16.91 -9.60 16.70
C LYS A 161 17.92 -9.04 17.68
N ASN A 162 19.15 -8.92 17.23
CA ASN A 162 20.18 -8.14 17.92
C ASN A 162 20.63 -7.03 16.99
N GLN A 163 20.64 -5.78 17.48
CA GLN A 163 20.99 -4.59 16.70
C GLN A 163 22.39 -4.63 16.08
N LEU A 164 23.32 -5.42 16.64
CA LEU A 164 24.66 -5.60 16.05
C LEU A 164 24.62 -6.38 14.73
N CYS A 165 23.53 -7.10 14.45
CA CYS A 165 23.32 -7.78 13.17
C CYS A 165 23.07 -6.82 12.00
N GLU A 166 22.81 -5.55 12.28
CA GLU A 166 22.62 -4.50 11.26
C GLU A 166 23.93 -3.90 10.76
N GLU A 167 25.09 -4.22 11.37
CA GLU A 167 26.40 -3.65 11.01
C GLU A 167 27.01 -4.23 9.72
N GLU A 168 26.22 -4.92 8.90
CA GLU A 168 26.70 -5.54 7.67
C GLU A 168 26.31 -4.70 6.43
N GLY A 169 27.32 -4.32 5.63
CA GLY A 169 27.13 -3.61 4.36
C GLY A 169 27.02 -2.09 4.49
N ILE A 170 25.85 -1.54 4.14
CA ILE A 170 25.60 -0.08 4.09
C ILE A 170 24.86 0.45 5.32
N PHE A 171 24.43 -0.43 6.23
CA PHE A 171 23.74 -0.10 7.46
C PHE A 171 24.72 -0.11 8.65
N SER A 172 24.36 0.62 9.69
CA SER A 172 25.12 0.72 10.94
C SER A 172 24.37 -0.02 12.05
N ALA A 173 25.11 -0.64 12.97
CA ALA A 173 24.52 -1.26 14.15
C ALA A 173 23.59 -0.30 14.90
N GLY A 174 22.36 -0.74 15.17
CA GLY A 174 21.35 0.07 15.84
C GLY A 174 19.92 -0.22 15.37
N PRO A 175 18.94 0.53 15.90
CA PRO A 175 17.55 0.45 15.48
C PRO A 175 17.41 0.89 14.01
N GLN A 176 16.53 0.24 13.24
CA GLN A 176 16.35 0.51 11.81
C GLN A 176 14.87 0.66 11.50
N ASN A 177 14.50 1.66 10.72
CA ASN A 177 13.09 1.86 10.35
C ASN A 177 12.95 2.13 8.85
N ASN A 178 12.00 1.49 8.19
CA ASN A 178 11.67 1.76 6.80
C ASN A 178 10.16 1.55 6.58
N PRO A 179 9.33 2.53 6.98
CA PRO A 179 7.90 2.54 6.76
C PRO A 179 7.54 2.39 5.26
N PHE A 180 7.26 1.17 4.81
CA PHE A 180 7.18 0.84 3.40
C PHE A 180 5.76 0.94 2.83
N LYS A 181 4.78 0.38 3.55
CA LYS A 181 3.36 0.40 3.16
C LYS A 181 2.54 1.01 4.27
N VAL A 182 1.47 1.72 3.89
CA VAL A 182 0.48 2.24 4.82
C VAL A 182 -0.92 1.84 4.37
N THR A 183 -1.76 1.47 5.33
CA THR A 183 -3.21 1.36 5.17
C THR A 183 -3.91 2.06 6.32
N THR A 184 -5.24 2.04 6.38
CA THR A 184 -5.99 2.70 7.46
C THR A 184 -7.01 1.81 8.12
N LEU A 185 -7.12 1.96 9.45
CA LEU A 185 -8.27 1.44 10.20
C LEU A 185 -9.46 2.41 10.09
N ASP A 186 -9.16 3.71 10.12
CA ASP A 186 -10.12 4.78 9.94
C ASP A 186 -9.41 6.09 9.50
N GLY A 187 -10.18 7.17 9.31
CA GLY A 187 -9.63 8.46 8.87
C GLY A 187 -8.70 9.18 9.87
N GLY A 188 -8.49 8.61 11.06
CA GLY A 188 -7.63 9.11 12.13
C GLY A 188 -6.50 8.16 12.54
N THR A 189 -6.50 6.92 12.05
CA THR A 189 -5.57 5.85 12.48
C THR A 189 -5.05 5.06 11.28
N ALA A 190 -3.74 5.04 11.13
CA ALA A 190 -3.02 4.31 10.08
C ALA A 190 -2.35 3.05 10.65
N LEU A 191 -2.22 2.02 9.81
CA LEU A 191 -1.35 0.87 10.02
C LEU A 191 -0.20 0.94 9.04
N ILE A 192 1.00 0.59 9.49
CA ILE A 192 2.24 0.77 8.75
C ILE A 192 3.02 -0.53 8.79
N GLY A 193 3.38 -1.06 7.62
CA GLY A 193 4.43 -2.07 7.52
C GLY A 193 5.79 -1.39 7.60
N ASP A 194 6.49 -1.57 8.70
CA ASP A 194 7.88 -1.14 8.83
C ASP A 194 8.81 -2.27 8.40
N ALA A 195 9.40 -2.10 7.22
CA ALA A 195 10.20 -3.13 6.58
C ALA A 195 11.52 -3.39 7.31
N ALA A 196 12.16 -2.37 7.90
CA ALA A 196 13.44 -2.53 8.58
C ALA A 196 13.28 -2.81 10.08
N GLY A 197 12.18 -2.33 10.68
CA GLY A 197 11.82 -2.62 12.07
C GLY A 197 11.07 -3.94 12.26
N ASN A 198 10.84 -4.71 11.18
CA ASN A 198 10.11 -6.00 11.16
C ASN A 198 8.78 -5.97 11.92
N THR A 199 8.11 -4.84 11.91
CA THR A 199 6.93 -4.57 12.74
C THR A 199 5.78 -4.03 11.92
N ILE A 200 4.59 -4.20 12.48
CA ILE A 200 3.41 -3.45 12.08
C ILE A 200 3.16 -2.41 13.14
N LEU A 201 3.20 -1.15 12.75
CA LEU A 201 2.92 -0.03 13.64
C LEU A 201 1.49 0.47 13.44
N GLN A 202 0.89 0.97 14.50
CA GLN A 202 -0.33 1.77 14.46
C GLN A 202 0.02 3.18 14.86
N ALA A 203 -0.38 4.17 14.06
CA ALA A 203 -0.15 5.56 14.36
C ALA A 203 -1.42 6.40 14.17
N THR A 204 -1.66 7.31 15.11
CA THR A 204 -2.82 8.21 15.10
C THR A 204 -2.44 9.60 14.60
N THR A 205 -3.44 10.36 14.14
CA THR A 205 -3.21 11.76 13.71
C THR A 205 -2.75 12.72 14.81
N THR A 206 -2.78 12.28 16.08
CA THR A 206 -2.30 13.00 17.26
C THR A 206 -0.86 12.65 17.63
N GLY A 207 -0.20 11.72 16.91
CA GLY A 207 1.18 11.33 17.15
C GLY A 207 1.37 10.21 18.17
N HIS A 208 0.28 9.55 18.60
CA HIS A 208 0.43 8.30 19.37
C HIS A 208 0.76 7.16 18.41
N ILE A 209 1.82 6.43 18.73
CA ILE A 209 2.35 5.27 18.01
C ILE A 209 2.37 4.08 18.98
N ASP A 210 2.01 2.90 18.48
CA ASP A 210 2.15 1.62 19.18
C ASP A 210 2.44 0.52 18.16
N TRP A 211 3.06 -0.58 18.59
CA TRP A 211 3.29 -1.73 17.72
C TRP A 211 2.14 -2.74 17.82
N LYS A 212 1.63 -3.16 16.67
CA LYS A 212 0.52 -4.10 16.53
C LYS A 212 1.03 -5.53 16.46
N ALA A 213 2.09 -5.74 15.70
CA ALA A 213 2.68 -7.05 15.51
C ALA A 213 4.19 -6.95 15.28
N ILE A 214 4.92 -7.94 15.78
CA ILE A 214 6.32 -8.23 15.43
C ILE A 214 6.31 -9.46 14.54
N LEU A 215 6.97 -9.38 13.39
CA LEU A 215 7.21 -10.54 12.53
C LEU A 215 8.50 -11.22 12.96
N THR A 216 8.54 -12.55 12.88
CA THR A 216 9.71 -13.34 13.27
C THR A 216 10.38 -13.97 12.04
N PRO A 217 11.64 -14.43 12.12
CA PRO A 217 12.34 -15.01 10.97
C PRO A 217 11.60 -16.18 10.32
N PRO A 218 11.82 -16.44 9.01
CA PRO A 218 11.36 -17.67 8.37
C PRO A 218 12.04 -18.90 8.98
N LEU A 219 11.43 -20.07 8.79
CA LEU A 219 11.94 -21.34 9.30
C LEU A 219 12.63 -22.17 8.22
N ASN A 220 13.67 -22.89 8.64
CA ASN A 220 14.28 -23.94 7.83
C ASN A 220 13.41 -25.23 7.85
N VAL A 221 13.85 -26.25 7.12
CA VAL A 221 13.15 -27.56 7.03
C VAL A 221 13.04 -28.31 8.36
N ASN A 222 13.81 -27.93 9.38
CA ASN A 222 13.74 -28.50 10.73
C ASN A 222 12.80 -27.71 11.66
N GLY A 223 12.21 -26.62 11.19
CA GLY A 223 11.35 -25.75 12.00
C GLY A 223 12.11 -24.77 12.90
N GLU A 224 13.38 -24.48 12.60
CA GLU A 224 14.20 -23.51 13.33
C GLU A 224 14.36 -22.23 12.51
N PHE A 225 14.51 -21.07 13.17
CA PHE A 225 14.79 -19.81 12.46
C PHE A 225 16.02 -19.94 11.57
N ILE A 226 15.90 -19.45 10.33
CA ILE A 226 17.02 -19.46 9.39
C ILE A 226 18.07 -18.45 9.89
N VAL A 227 19.24 -18.96 10.25
CA VAL A 227 20.42 -18.16 10.58
C VAL A 227 20.97 -17.60 9.27
N LEU A 228 21.12 -16.28 9.18
CA LEU A 228 21.76 -15.58 8.06
C LEU A 228 23.28 -15.69 8.16
N PHE A 229 23.84 -15.36 9.31
CA PHE A 229 25.27 -15.54 9.61
C PHE A 229 25.51 -15.62 11.13
N GLU A 230 26.71 -16.04 11.50
CA GLU A 230 27.21 -15.97 12.87
C GLU A 230 28.56 -15.24 12.91
N HIS A 231 28.73 -14.34 13.87
CA HIS A 231 29.97 -13.58 14.04
C HIS A 231 30.24 -13.33 15.53
N ASP A 232 31.43 -13.65 16.03
CA ASP A 232 31.85 -13.39 17.42
C ASP A 232 30.86 -13.87 18.51
N GLY A 233 30.17 -14.97 18.26
CA GLY A 233 29.17 -15.55 19.17
C GLY A 233 27.79 -14.90 19.10
N LEU A 234 27.60 -13.98 18.16
CA LEU A 234 26.31 -13.44 17.76
C LEU A 234 25.70 -14.29 16.65
N THR A 235 24.43 -14.66 16.79
CA THR A 235 23.64 -15.31 15.74
C THR A 235 22.68 -14.29 15.15
N CYS A 236 22.76 -14.07 13.84
CA CYS A 236 21.92 -13.14 13.11
C CYS A 236 20.99 -13.92 12.20
N TYR A 237 19.69 -13.66 12.28
CA TYR A 237 18.66 -14.39 11.53
C TYR A 237 18.24 -13.66 10.26
N VAL A 238 17.70 -14.42 9.31
CA VAL A 238 17.05 -13.85 8.13
C VAL A 238 15.86 -13.00 8.57
N GLN A 239 15.78 -11.76 8.08
CA GLN A 239 14.69 -10.85 8.45
C GLN A 239 13.42 -11.11 7.64
N PRO A 240 12.22 -11.01 8.25
CA PRO A 240 10.95 -11.15 7.54
C PRO A 240 10.63 -9.95 6.63
N VAL A 241 10.99 -8.72 7.00
CA VAL A 241 10.84 -7.51 6.18
C VAL A 241 9.38 -7.22 5.78
N ALA A 242 8.62 -6.54 6.65
CA ALA A 242 7.21 -6.23 6.43
C ALA A 242 7.01 -5.13 5.37
N THR A 243 6.58 -5.52 4.17
CA THR A 243 6.45 -4.62 2.99
C THR A 243 5.03 -4.43 2.52
N SER A 244 4.05 -5.09 3.14
CA SER A 244 2.65 -4.91 2.77
C SER A 244 1.73 -5.08 3.96
N VAL A 245 0.65 -4.31 3.97
CA VAL A 245 -0.37 -4.36 5.01
C VAL A 245 -1.72 -3.98 4.40
N ALA A 246 -2.74 -4.81 4.64
CA ALA A 246 -4.10 -4.59 4.16
C ALA A 246 -5.12 -4.95 5.25
N VAL A 247 -6.27 -4.29 5.24
CA VAL A 247 -7.40 -4.63 6.11
C VAL A 247 -8.46 -5.33 5.27
N GLY A 248 -8.79 -6.57 5.64
CA GLY A 248 -9.79 -7.37 4.97
C GLY A 248 -11.22 -6.99 5.31
N PRO A 249 -12.19 -7.31 4.43
CA PRO A 249 -13.62 -7.09 4.69
C PRO A 249 -14.16 -7.96 5.83
N ASP A 250 -13.38 -8.95 6.28
CA ASP A 250 -13.64 -9.83 7.39
C ASP A 250 -13.19 -9.25 8.75
N GLY A 251 -12.59 -8.05 8.76
CA GLY A 251 -12.12 -7.38 9.97
C GLY A 251 -10.74 -7.82 10.46
N TYR A 252 -9.98 -8.53 9.62
CA TYR A 252 -8.60 -8.93 9.90
C TYR A 252 -7.60 -8.04 9.17
N VAL A 253 -6.41 -7.94 9.72
CA VAL A 253 -5.23 -7.35 9.07
C VAL A 253 -4.42 -8.47 8.45
N TYR A 254 -3.92 -8.21 7.25
CA TYR A 254 -3.07 -9.09 6.45
C TYR A 254 -1.74 -8.41 6.20
N VAL A 255 -0.64 -9.15 6.38
CA VAL A 255 0.70 -8.58 6.32
C VAL A 255 1.61 -9.49 5.52
N GLY A 256 2.18 -8.97 4.45
CA GLY A 256 3.08 -9.72 3.58
C GLY A 256 4.54 -9.30 3.76
N GLU A 257 5.40 -10.28 3.59
CA GLU A 257 6.85 -10.19 3.79
C GLU A 257 7.61 -10.14 2.46
N LEU A 258 8.63 -9.30 2.35
CA LEU A 258 9.59 -9.40 1.25
C LEU A 258 10.61 -10.52 1.49
N THR A 259 10.96 -10.74 2.77
CA THR A 259 12.09 -11.54 3.24
C THR A 259 13.45 -10.97 2.81
N GLY A 260 14.36 -10.85 3.78
CA GLY A 260 15.72 -10.36 3.57
C GLY A 260 16.64 -11.39 2.90
N ALA A 261 17.92 -11.03 2.77
CA ALA A 261 18.94 -11.95 2.27
C ALA A 261 18.95 -13.26 3.09
N VAL A 262 19.33 -14.35 2.42
CA VAL A 262 19.50 -15.68 3.02
C VAL A 262 20.98 -16.09 2.95
N PRO A 263 21.44 -17.08 3.73
CA PRO A 263 22.80 -17.57 3.63
C PRO A 263 23.15 -18.00 2.21
N GLU A 264 24.36 -17.68 1.78
CA GLU A 264 24.92 -18.27 0.57
C GLU A 264 25.20 -19.75 0.82
N THR A 265 24.51 -20.62 0.08
CA THR A 265 24.67 -22.09 0.15
C THR A 265 24.72 -22.68 -1.25
N ASP A 266 24.96 -23.99 -1.36
CA ASP A 266 24.85 -24.70 -2.65
C ASP A 266 23.44 -24.61 -3.27
N LEU A 267 22.40 -24.37 -2.47
CA LEU A 267 21.00 -24.22 -2.92
C LEU A 267 20.63 -22.75 -3.21
N THR A 268 21.26 -21.81 -2.52
CA THR A 268 21.04 -20.35 -2.62
C THR A 268 22.37 -19.65 -2.89
N PRO A 269 23.03 -19.93 -4.03
CA PRO A 269 24.39 -19.46 -4.29
C PRO A 269 24.48 -17.93 -4.47
N ASP A 270 23.34 -17.27 -4.63
CA ASP A 270 23.17 -15.82 -4.78
C ASP A 270 22.64 -15.13 -3.51
N GLY A 271 22.39 -15.88 -2.43
CA GLY A 271 21.85 -15.34 -1.18
C GLY A 271 20.43 -14.76 -1.30
N LEU A 272 19.68 -15.13 -2.35
CA LEU A 272 18.34 -14.60 -2.62
C LEU A 272 17.24 -15.45 -1.99
N PRO A 273 16.28 -14.84 -1.27
CA PRO A 273 15.12 -15.56 -0.74
C PRO A 273 14.15 -15.89 -1.88
N LYS A 274 13.74 -17.16 -1.95
CA LYS A 274 12.69 -17.67 -2.84
C LYS A 274 11.80 -18.61 -2.04
N GLU A 275 10.49 -18.50 -2.23
CA GLU A 275 9.49 -19.34 -1.54
C GLU A 275 9.53 -19.23 0.01
N LEU A 276 10.06 -18.14 0.55
CA LEU A 276 10.19 -17.90 1.99
C LEU A 276 9.28 -16.79 2.50
N SER A 277 8.73 -15.97 1.61
CA SER A 277 7.82 -14.89 1.98
C SER A 277 6.49 -15.47 2.42
N ARG A 278 5.91 -14.85 3.45
CA ARG A 278 4.65 -15.27 4.06
C ARG A 278 3.66 -14.13 4.08
N VAL A 279 2.39 -14.48 4.23
CA VAL A 279 1.33 -13.56 4.64
C VAL A 279 0.80 -13.99 5.99
N TRP A 280 0.82 -13.09 6.95
CA TRP A 280 0.21 -13.26 8.27
C TRP A 280 -1.18 -12.64 8.31
N ARG A 281 -2.05 -13.17 9.17
CA ARG A 281 -3.39 -12.64 9.42
C ARG A 281 -3.67 -12.55 10.92
N PHE A 282 -4.25 -11.44 11.37
CA PHE A 282 -4.63 -11.22 12.77
C PHE A 282 -5.81 -10.24 12.93
N PRO A 283 -6.58 -10.26 14.04
CA PRO A 283 -7.71 -9.36 14.24
C PRO A 283 -7.29 -7.88 14.22
N ALA A 284 -8.07 -7.01 13.57
CA ALA A 284 -7.71 -5.60 13.45
C ALA A 284 -7.65 -4.85 14.79
N ASP A 285 -8.36 -5.30 15.82
CA ASP A 285 -8.37 -4.72 17.16
C ASP A 285 -7.28 -5.28 18.09
N ALA A 286 -6.62 -6.38 17.72
CA ALA A 286 -5.54 -6.98 18.51
C ALA A 286 -4.27 -6.11 18.48
N THR A 287 -3.54 -6.05 19.60
CA THR A 287 -2.29 -5.29 19.71
C THR A 287 -1.20 -6.18 20.29
N ASN A 288 0.05 -5.76 20.10
CA ASN A 288 1.21 -6.38 20.72
C ASN A 288 1.35 -7.90 20.43
N LEU A 289 1.12 -8.30 19.17
CA LEU A 289 1.18 -9.69 18.73
C LEU A 289 2.59 -10.11 18.28
N VAL A 290 2.94 -11.37 18.51
CA VAL A 290 4.13 -12.00 17.92
C VAL A 290 3.68 -12.97 16.85
N CYS A 291 3.97 -12.66 15.59
CA CYS A 291 3.64 -13.50 14.45
C CYS A 291 4.79 -14.49 14.22
N SER A 292 4.62 -15.72 14.72
CA SER A 292 5.64 -16.77 14.67
C SER A 292 5.05 -18.16 14.44
N GLN A 293 5.80 -18.97 13.68
CA GLN A 293 5.51 -20.39 13.44
C GLN A 293 6.07 -21.30 14.55
N VAL A 294 6.83 -20.75 15.51
CA VAL A 294 7.42 -21.51 16.63
C VAL A 294 6.66 -21.24 17.92
N GLU A 295 6.74 -20.01 18.42
CA GLU A 295 6.07 -19.55 19.64
C GLU A 295 5.49 -18.15 19.38
N GLY A 296 4.31 -18.12 18.76
CA GLY A 296 3.58 -16.90 18.40
C GLY A 296 2.34 -16.67 19.26
N SER A 297 1.77 -15.48 19.16
CA SER A 297 0.45 -15.18 19.70
C SER A 297 -0.62 -16.03 19.00
N GLU A 298 -1.57 -16.58 19.75
CA GLU A 298 -2.67 -17.39 19.20
C GLU A 298 -3.49 -16.64 18.13
N ASP A 299 -3.57 -15.32 18.25
CA ASP A 299 -4.34 -14.46 17.34
C ASP A 299 -3.56 -14.01 16.09
N CYS A 300 -2.26 -14.32 15.97
CA CYS A 300 -1.50 -14.09 14.73
C CYS A 300 -1.11 -15.41 14.07
N TYR A 301 -1.65 -15.66 12.89
CA TYR A 301 -1.52 -16.95 12.21
C TYR A 301 -1.03 -16.79 10.78
N LEU A 302 -0.29 -17.80 10.34
CA LEU A 302 0.19 -17.92 8.97
C LEU A 302 -1.00 -18.15 8.04
N PHE A 303 -1.21 -17.23 7.09
CA PHE A 303 -2.30 -17.28 6.12
C PHE A 303 -1.83 -17.84 4.77
N LEU A 304 -0.71 -17.35 4.26
CA LEU A 304 -0.06 -17.87 3.05
C LEU A 304 1.44 -18.06 3.30
N ASP A 305 2.03 -19.05 2.65
CA ASP A 305 3.47 -19.32 2.60
C ASP A 305 3.90 -19.69 1.18
N GLY A 306 5.21 -19.93 0.99
CA GLY A 306 5.77 -20.32 -0.30
C GLY A 306 5.81 -19.20 -1.34
N LEU A 307 5.67 -17.94 -0.92
CA LEU A 307 5.72 -16.77 -1.79
C LEU A 307 7.15 -16.23 -1.94
N THR A 308 7.36 -15.34 -2.90
CA THR A 308 8.64 -14.67 -3.15
C THR A 308 8.47 -13.16 -3.23
N SER A 309 9.12 -12.41 -2.33
CA SER A 309 9.16 -10.94 -2.34
C SER A 309 7.77 -10.29 -2.43
N VAL A 310 6.91 -10.54 -1.43
CA VAL A 310 5.59 -9.88 -1.37
C VAL A 310 5.80 -8.39 -1.13
N ILE A 311 5.32 -7.56 -2.04
CA ILE A 311 5.54 -6.10 -2.00
C ILE A 311 4.25 -5.32 -1.84
N ASP A 312 3.10 -5.94 -2.11
CA ASP A 312 1.80 -5.32 -1.88
C ASP A 312 0.67 -6.34 -1.67
N LEU A 313 -0.36 -5.90 -0.95
CA LEU A 313 -1.58 -6.64 -0.64
C LEU A 313 -2.78 -5.71 -0.79
N GLU A 314 -3.84 -6.18 -1.45
CA GLU A 314 -5.08 -5.39 -1.58
C GLU A 314 -6.30 -6.32 -1.68
N PHE A 315 -7.40 -5.96 -1.01
CA PHE A 315 -8.66 -6.68 -1.17
C PHE A 315 -9.46 -6.15 -2.36
N GLY A 316 -9.85 -7.06 -3.25
CA GLY A 316 -10.73 -6.74 -4.36
C GLY A 316 -12.20 -6.59 -3.94
N PRO A 317 -13.03 -5.94 -4.77
CA PRO A 317 -14.48 -5.87 -4.55
C PRO A 317 -15.17 -7.24 -4.67
N ASP A 318 -14.46 -8.25 -5.17
CA ASP A 318 -14.87 -9.66 -5.20
C ASP A 318 -14.58 -10.41 -3.88
N GLY A 319 -13.94 -9.74 -2.91
CA GLY A 319 -13.61 -10.31 -1.60
C GLY A 319 -12.36 -11.19 -1.60
N LEU A 320 -11.60 -11.23 -2.70
CA LEU A 320 -10.32 -11.93 -2.77
C LEU A 320 -9.19 -11.04 -2.27
N LEU A 321 -8.18 -11.66 -1.64
CA LEU A 321 -6.91 -11.01 -1.34
C LEU A 321 -6.02 -11.09 -2.58
N TYR A 322 -5.62 -9.94 -3.13
CA TYR A 322 -4.63 -9.85 -4.20
C TYR A 322 -3.26 -9.62 -3.58
N VAL A 323 -2.29 -10.41 -4.03
CA VAL A 323 -0.90 -10.42 -3.55
C VAL A 323 0.02 -10.10 -4.71
N VAL A 324 0.92 -9.15 -4.51
CA VAL A 324 1.92 -8.76 -5.50
C VAL A 324 3.27 -9.34 -5.10
N GLU A 325 3.81 -10.21 -5.93
CA GLU A 325 5.19 -10.71 -5.83
C GLU A 325 6.07 -9.92 -6.80
N PHE A 326 7.15 -9.34 -6.29
CA PHE A 326 7.98 -8.40 -7.04
C PHE A 326 8.61 -9.03 -8.30
N ASP A 327 9.25 -10.19 -8.15
CA ASP A 327 9.84 -10.95 -9.25
C ASP A 327 10.11 -12.39 -8.78
N GLU A 328 9.93 -13.38 -9.65
CA GLU A 328 10.28 -14.78 -9.37
C GLU A 328 11.79 -14.96 -9.09
N ASN A 329 12.63 -13.98 -9.48
CA ASN A 329 14.04 -13.91 -9.14
C ASN A 329 14.32 -13.06 -7.88
N SER A 330 13.33 -12.86 -7.01
CA SER A 330 13.45 -12.01 -5.82
C SER A 330 13.89 -10.58 -6.18
N TRP A 331 14.51 -9.86 -5.25
CA TRP A 331 15.01 -8.50 -5.48
C TRP A 331 16.13 -8.40 -6.54
N ALA A 332 16.73 -9.52 -6.98
CA ALA A 332 17.61 -9.51 -8.15
C ALA A 332 16.88 -9.24 -9.47
N GLY A 333 15.54 -9.25 -9.47
CA GLY A 333 14.72 -8.80 -10.60
C GLY A 333 15.05 -7.37 -11.05
N LEU A 334 15.58 -6.51 -10.17
CA LEU A 334 16.07 -5.17 -10.51
C LEU A 334 17.16 -5.17 -11.60
N ALA A 335 18.00 -6.21 -11.62
CA ALA A 335 19.08 -6.36 -12.60
C ALA A 335 18.73 -7.40 -13.68
N ASN A 336 18.07 -8.50 -13.28
CA ASN A 336 17.77 -9.66 -14.11
C ASN A 336 16.31 -10.10 -13.89
N PRO A 337 15.32 -9.38 -14.46
CA PRO A 337 13.91 -9.67 -14.23
C PRO A 337 13.50 -11.00 -14.85
N MET A 338 12.84 -11.86 -14.07
CA MET A 338 12.16 -13.07 -14.53
C MET A 338 10.64 -12.86 -14.68
N GLY A 339 10.13 -11.76 -14.11
CA GLY A 339 8.71 -11.40 -14.11
C GLY A 339 8.12 -11.54 -12.71
N GLY A 340 7.37 -10.53 -12.30
CA GLY A 340 6.55 -10.55 -11.09
C GLY A 340 5.12 -11.04 -11.36
N THR A 341 4.34 -11.10 -10.29
CA THR A 341 3.02 -11.71 -10.31
C THR A 341 1.98 -10.86 -9.57
N VAL A 342 0.73 -11.02 -9.96
CA VAL A 342 -0.43 -10.65 -9.13
C VAL A 342 -1.29 -11.90 -8.98
N SER A 343 -1.32 -12.45 -7.78
CA SER A 343 -2.07 -13.66 -7.42
C SER A 343 -3.30 -13.28 -6.58
N ALA A 344 -4.44 -13.94 -6.77
CA ALA A 344 -5.65 -13.69 -5.99
C ALA A 344 -6.10 -14.93 -5.23
N TYR A 345 -6.29 -14.80 -3.92
CA TYR A 345 -6.62 -15.88 -2.99
C TYR A 345 -7.97 -15.65 -2.34
N ASN A 346 -8.71 -16.73 -2.05
CA ASN A 346 -9.88 -16.65 -1.18
C ASN A 346 -9.47 -16.62 0.31
N LEU A 347 -10.44 -16.45 1.22
CA LEU A 347 -10.18 -16.40 2.67
C LEU A 347 -9.82 -17.75 3.30
N ASP A 348 -9.87 -18.85 2.53
CA ASP A 348 -9.38 -20.16 2.92
C ASP A 348 -7.91 -20.37 2.48
N GLY A 349 -7.29 -19.37 1.84
CA GLY A 349 -5.91 -19.42 1.36
C GLY A 349 -5.75 -20.10 0.00
N GLU A 350 -6.85 -20.41 -0.70
CA GLU A 350 -6.80 -21.08 -2.00
C GLU A 350 -6.55 -20.07 -3.12
N LEU A 351 -5.54 -20.35 -3.97
CA LEU A 351 -5.24 -19.56 -5.16
C LEU A 351 -6.37 -19.72 -6.19
N ILE A 352 -7.00 -18.61 -6.57
CA ILE A 352 -8.11 -18.56 -7.52
C ILE A 352 -7.63 -18.24 -8.94
N LYS A 353 -6.73 -17.25 -9.06
CA LYS A 353 -6.20 -16.78 -10.35
C LYS A 353 -4.87 -16.07 -10.17
N LYS A 354 -4.05 -16.07 -11.23
CA LYS A 354 -2.72 -15.45 -11.25
C LYS A 354 -2.48 -14.75 -12.58
N ALA A 355 -1.93 -13.54 -12.52
CA ALA A 355 -1.30 -12.85 -13.64
C ALA A 355 0.21 -12.92 -13.46
N GLU A 356 0.95 -13.25 -14.53
CA GLU A 356 2.39 -13.55 -14.49
C GLU A 356 3.16 -12.75 -15.54
N GLY A 357 4.49 -12.70 -15.40
CA GLY A 357 5.36 -12.03 -16.36
C GLY A 357 5.26 -10.50 -16.30
N LEU A 358 4.81 -9.96 -15.17
CA LEU A 358 4.70 -8.51 -14.95
C LEU A 358 6.08 -7.90 -14.77
N MET A 359 6.29 -6.68 -15.26
CA MET A 359 7.61 -6.06 -15.24
C MET A 359 7.81 -5.22 -13.98
N LEU A 360 8.43 -5.80 -12.95
CA LEU A 360 8.67 -5.15 -11.66
C LEU A 360 7.38 -4.50 -11.09
N PRO A 361 6.30 -5.29 -10.88
CA PRO A 361 5.11 -4.80 -10.19
C PRO A 361 5.47 -4.36 -8.77
N SER A 362 4.82 -3.31 -8.28
CA SER A 362 5.16 -2.70 -6.99
C SER A 362 3.96 -2.33 -6.13
N ALA A 363 2.83 -1.99 -6.75
CA ALA A 363 1.62 -1.71 -6.01
C ALA A 363 0.37 -1.92 -6.87
N ILE A 364 -0.74 -2.21 -6.22
CA ILE A 364 -2.05 -2.36 -6.81
C ILE A 364 -3.11 -1.60 -6.01
N THR A 365 -4.21 -1.25 -6.66
CA THR A 365 -5.39 -0.71 -5.99
C THR A 365 -6.64 -0.91 -6.83
N PHE A 366 -7.80 -1.05 -6.21
CA PHE A 366 -9.07 -1.13 -6.92
C PHE A 366 -9.77 0.24 -6.98
N ASP A 367 -10.10 0.69 -8.18
CA ASP A 367 -10.91 1.90 -8.30
C ASP A 367 -12.38 1.65 -7.93
N LYS A 368 -13.15 2.72 -7.81
CA LYS A 368 -14.59 2.67 -7.51
C LYS A 368 -15.42 1.78 -8.45
N LYS A 369 -14.95 1.52 -9.67
CA LYS A 369 -15.64 0.68 -10.65
C LYS A 369 -15.20 -0.79 -10.57
N GLY A 370 -14.25 -1.10 -9.68
CA GLY A 370 -13.67 -2.42 -9.52
C GLY A 370 -12.59 -2.74 -10.55
N ASN A 371 -12.02 -1.74 -11.24
CA ASN A 371 -10.84 -2.00 -12.07
C ASN A 371 -9.61 -2.13 -11.17
N LEU A 372 -8.82 -3.18 -11.39
CA LEU A 372 -7.52 -3.36 -10.76
C LEU A 372 -6.49 -2.49 -11.47
N TRP A 373 -5.94 -1.51 -10.77
CA TRP A 373 -4.82 -0.69 -11.22
C TRP A 373 -3.52 -1.28 -10.71
N LEU A 374 -2.51 -1.28 -11.57
CA LEU A 374 -1.17 -1.80 -11.31
C LEU A 374 -0.15 -0.69 -11.55
N LEU A 375 0.78 -0.54 -10.61
CA LEU A 375 2.03 0.18 -10.76
C LEU A 375 3.15 -0.83 -11.05
N GLU A 376 3.79 -0.68 -12.19
CA GLU A 376 4.92 -1.51 -12.64
C GLU A 376 6.10 -0.60 -13.08
N ASN A 377 7.31 -1.16 -13.21
CA ASN A 377 8.54 -0.41 -13.53
C ASN A 377 8.88 0.72 -12.55
N ASN A 378 8.59 0.51 -11.25
CA ASN A 378 8.69 1.46 -10.16
C ASN A 378 9.97 2.33 -10.11
N ILE A 379 11.12 1.80 -10.53
CA ILE A 379 12.41 2.49 -10.46
C ILE A 379 13.02 2.92 -11.81
N ILE A 380 12.40 2.57 -12.94
CA ILE A 380 12.93 2.89 -14.29
C ILE A 380 12.10 4.01 -14.92
N VAL A 381 10.86 3.67 -15.27
CA VAL A 381 9.82 4.60 -15.75
C VAL A 381 8.52 4.06 -15.15
N PRO A 382 8.12 4.55 -13.97
CA PRO A 382 6.90 4.10 -13.33
C PRO A 382 5.72 4.18 -14.30
N ARG A 383 4.97 3.08 -14.38
CA ARG A 383 3.84 2.92 -15.29
C ARG A 383 2.62 2.48 -14.51
N VAL A 384 1.58 3.32 -14.52
CA VAL A 384 0.29 3.01 -13.90
C VAL A 384 -0.72 2.66 -15.00
N ARG A 385 -1.31 1.48 -14.92
CA ARG A 385 -2.28 0.98 -15.91
C ARG A 385 -3.36 0.14 -15.24
N ILE A 386 -4.46 -0.08 -15.93
CA ILE A 386 -5.40 -1.14 -15.56
C ILE A 386 -4.76 -2.49 -15.93
N LEU A 387 -4.79 -3.44 -15.00
CA LEU A 387 -4.45 -4.84 -15.27
C LEU A 387 -5.67 -5.51 -15.90
N ASP A 388 -5.54 -5.96 -17.16
CA ASP A 388 -6.68 -6.52 -17.89
C ASP A 388 -7.11 -7.86 -17.25
N PRO A 389 -8.40 -8.09 -16.97
CA PRO A 389 -8.88 -9.37 -16.49
C PRO A 389 -8.46 -10.58 -17.36
N GLY A 390 -8.20 -10.37 -18.66
CA GLY A 390 -7.68 -11.38 -19.57
C GLY A 390 -6.20 -11.72 -19.39
N GLU A 391 -5.44 -10.97 -18.59
CA GLU A 391 -4.08 -11.32 -18.18
C GLU A 391 -4.07 -12.37 -17.05
N PHE A 392 -5.21 -12.64 -16.42
CA PHE A 392 -5.33 -13.67 -15.39
C PHE A 392 -5.61 -15.05 -15.97
N THR A 393 -4.87 -16.04 -15.48
CA THR A 393 -5.19 -17.46 -15.63
C THR A 393 -5.87 -17.97 -14.36
N PHE A 394 -7.02 -18.63 -14.49
CA PHE A 394 -7.74 -19.22 -13.36
C PHE A 394 -7.16 -20.60 -13.02
N VAL A 395 -6.97 -20.87 -11.74
CA VAL A 395 -6.49 -22.18 -11.28
C VAL A 395 -7.66 -23.16 -11.25
N GLY A 396 -7.48 -24.33 -11.87
CA GLY A 396 -8.49 -25.39 -11.94
C GLY A 396 -9.42 -25.34 -13.17
N SER A 397 -9.15 -24.47 -14.15
CA SER A 397 -9.87 -24.41 -15.44
C SER A 397 -9.24 -25.27 -16.53
#